data_AF-A0A9D9IJC2-F1
#
_entry.id   AF-A0A9D9IJC2-F1
#
_cell.length_a   1.000
_cell.length_b   1.000
_cell.length_c   1.000
_cell.angle_alpha   90.00
_cell.angle_beta   90.00
_cell.angle_gamma   90.00
#
_symmetry.space_group_name_H-M   'P 1'
#
loop_
_entity.id
_entity.type
_entity.pdbx_description
1 polymer ?
#
loop_
_entity_poly.entity_id
_entity_poly.type
_entity_poly.pdbx_seq_one_letter_code
_entity_poly.pdbx_strand_id
1 'polypeptide(L)'
;MKKLFFMAVMAVAAVGLNACKPDEPVKPSLKGLDFESTEVELTVGDVYVLKVTVTPSDAEGYSLLWGSSDEAVATVNDGTVTALSAGETDITVSSGDISAVCKVAVKENIPPREEVVLEIGTVALSAAEAELTVSAASGEFMPEDTLRIKVTNTFNKEDVQEFEAVISSEKDFVETISGLIPAHVVYSIEAALSTPQGKMSTVSSEYEHVWDEEGVVYDCEGNVYTSVVVENQEWLVENLHVGMLNDGTPVEFLMGTDEWLAATETPAWCYYGNNADNGDKYGYLYNFSAAGSDRLCPVGWRTPTHEDWQNLGIAVGGTLYSDEWGDYFSMIGIYLKATEGWEDGKNGQDTFGLSFLPGGCRNALDGTFNLAGSTAYMWSSSPVADSQAGEINVWYITNWNLSNIRVTGTGGFSVRCVRDAR
;
A
#
# COMPACT_ATOMS: atom_id res chain seq x y z
N MET A 1 3.83 97.87 -15.57
CA MET A 1 5.02 98.38 -16.29
C MET A 1 5.06 97.75 -17.68
N LYS A 2 5.38 98.55 -18.72
CA LYS A 2 5.96 98.23 -20.05
C LYS A 2 6.03 96.72 -20.45
N LYS A 3 5.65 96.31 -21.67
CA LYS A 3 6.05 96.91 -22.96
C LYS A 3 4.96 96.92 -24.05
N LEU A 4 5.21 97.78 -25.02
CA LEU A 4 4.44 98.16 -26.21
C LEU A 4 5.16 97.63 -27.47
N PHE A 5 4.45 97.31 -28.56
CA PHE A 5 4.83 97.50 -29.99
C PHE A 5 3.57 97.15 -30.84
N PHE A 6 2.94 98.05 -31.61
CA PHE A 6 3.26 98.45 -33.01
C PHE A 6 3.48 97.22 -33.93
N MET A 7 2.86 97.04 -35.10
CA MET A 7 2.10 97.90 -36.06
C MET A 7 1.14 96.96 -36.87
N ALA A 8 0.26 97.32 -37.83
CA ALA A 8 -0.04 98.56 -38.57
C ALA A 8 -1.55 98.62 -38.99
N VAL A 9 -1.86 98.99 -40.24
CA VAL A 9 -3.21 99.11 -40.87
C VAL A 9 -3.12 98.63 -42.34
N MET A 10 -4.19 98.04 -42.89
CA MET A 10 -4.62 98.21 -44.30
C MET A 10 -6.01 97.56 -44.50
N ALA A 11 -6.97 98.31 -45.05
CA ALA A 11 -8.27 97.81 -45.46
C ALA A 11 -8.35 97.72 -46.99
N VAL A 12 -8.95 96.66 -47.53
CA VAL A 12 -9.35 96.55 -48.94
C VAL A 12 -10.76 95.95 -48.99
N ALA A 13 -11.59 96.47 -49.89
CA ALA A 13 -13.02 96.16 -49.99
C ALA A 13 -13.39 95.43 -51.30
N ALA A 14 -14.59 94.84 -51.31
CA ALA A 14 -15.21 94.10 -52.42
C ALA A 14 -14.53 92.74 -52.72
N VAL A 15 -15.18 91.72 -53.29
CA VAL A 15 -16.40 91.67 -54.13
C VAL A 15 -17.27 90.47 -53.70
N GLY A 16 -18.60 90.57 -53.86
CA GLY A 16 -19.50 89.43 -53.65
C GLY A 16 -19.46 88.43 -54.80
N LEU A 17 -19.32 87.14 -54.48
CA LEU A 17 -19.55 86.03 -55.40
C LEU A 17 -20.54 85.05 -54.77
N ASN A 18 -21.68 84.86 -55.43
CA ASN A 18 -22.56 83.72 -55.16
C ASN A 18 -21.85 82.47 -55.70
N ALA A 19 -21.19 81.71 -54.83
CA ALA A 19 -20.76 80.35 -55.11
C ALA A 19 -21.77 79.38 -54.49
N CYS A 20 -22.25 78.41 -55.26
CA CYS A 20 -22.93 77.26 -54.68
C CYS A 20 -22.02 76.61 -53.63
N LYS A 21 -22.58 76.17 -52.51
CA LYS A 21 -21.89 75.18 -51.69
C LYS A 21 -21.60 73.98 -52.60
N PRO A 22 -20.36 73.45 -52.66
CA PRO A 22 -20.18 72.10 -53.16
C PRO A 22 -20.96 71.17 -52.23
N ASP A 23 -21.69 70.21 -52.80
CA ASP A 23 -22.30 69.15 -51.99
C ASP A 23 -21.21 68.44 -51.21
N GLU A 24 -21.48 68.15 -49.92
CA GLU A 24 -20.57 67.35 -49.11
C GLU A 24 -20.41 65.98 -49.78
N PRO A 25 -19.18 65.43 -49.86
CA PRO A 25 -18.97 64.16 -50.53
C PRO A 25 -19.77 63.06 -49.82
N VAL A 26 -20.77 62.51 -50.52
CA VAL A 26 -21.62 61.43 -50.01
C VAL A 26 -20.73 60.24 -49.69
N LYS A 27 -20.57 59.95 -48.40
CA LYS A 27 -19.75 58.83 -47.94
C LYS A 27 -20.34 57.51 -48.40
N PRO A 28 -19.50 56.50 -48.69
CA PRO A 28 -19.98 55.22 -49.20
C PRO A 28 -20.88 54.49 -48.20
N SER A 29 -21.80 53.68 -48.73
CA SER A 29 -22.56 52.73 -47.90
C SER A 29 -21.68 51.57 -47.47
N LEU A 30 -22.01 50.98 -46.31
CA LEU A 30 -21.42 49.72 -45.83
C LEU A 30 -21.54 48.61 -46.89
N LYS A 31 -20.48 47.81 -47.05
CA LYS A 31 -20.41 46.64 -47.96
C LYS A 31 -19.94 45.36 -47.29
N GLY A 32 -19.24 45.45 -46.17
CA GLY A 32 -18.76 44.29 -45.42
C GLY A 32 -18.42 44.65 -43.98
N LEU A 33 -18.67 43.70 -43.08
CA LEU A 33 -18.17 43.65 -41.72
C LEU A 33 -17.29 42.40 -41.62
N ASP A 34 -16.20 42.48 -40.86
CA ASP A 34 -15.37 41.32 -40.53
C ASP A 34 -14.66 41.56 -39.18
N PHE A 35 -14.33 40.51 -38.44
CA PHE A 35 -13.61 40.64 -37.17
C PHE A 35 -12.10 40.57 -37.36
N GLU A 36 -11.31 41.28 -36.54
CA GLU A 36 -9.84 41.13 -36.56
C GLU A 36 -9.38 39.70 -36.16
N SER A 37 -10.22 38.95 -35.44
CA SER A 37 -10.06 37.51 -35.21
C SER A 37 -11.43 36.83 -35.29
N THR A 38 -11.50 35.70 -36.00
CA THR A 38 -12.73 34.88 -36.11
C THR A 38 -12.98 34.01 -34.88
N GLU A 39 -12.00 33.90 -33.98
CA GLU A 39 -12.08 33.12 -32.74
C GLU A 39 -11.33 33.81 -31.59
N VAL A 40 -11.87 33.73 -30.38
CA VAL A 40 -11.27 34.26 -29.14
C VAL A 40 -11.47 33.27 -28.00
N GLU A 41 -10.41 32.92 -27.29
CA GLU A 41 -10.49 32.21 -26.01
C GLU A 41 -10.51 33.23 -24.85
N LEU A 42 -11.44 33.07 -23.91
CA LEU A 42 -11.60 33.88 -22.70
C LEU A 42 -11.70 32.98 -21.46
N THR A 43 -11.53 33.56 -20.27
CA THR A 43 -11.78 32.91 -18.97
C THR A 43 -13.06 33.50 -18.36
N VAL A 44 -13.80 32.74 -17.55
CA VAL A 44 -15.00 33.28 -16.85
C VAL A 44 -14.65 34.54 -16.05
N GLY A 45 -15.39 35.63 -16.30
CA GLY A 45 -15.17 36.96 -15.73
C GLY A 45 -14.32 37.91 -16.59
N ASP A 46 -13.69 37.43 -17.67
CA ASP A 46 -12.96 38.29 -18.60
C ASP A 46 -13.91 39.24 -19.36
N VAL A 47 -13.39 40.44 -19.64
CA VAL A 47 -14.05 41.46 -20.46
C VAL A 47 -13.14 41.77 -21.66
N TYR A 48 -13.65 41.57 -22.88
CA TYR A 48 -12.88 41.65 -24.11
C TYR A 48 -13.58 42.49 -25.18
N VAL A 49 -12.87 43.40 -25.84
CA VAL A 49 -13.44 44.25 -26.89
C VAL A 49 -13.14 43.64 -28.26
N LEU A 50 -14.17 43.11 -28.91
CA LEU A 50 -14.10 42.64 -30.29
C LEU A 50 -13.95 43.85 -31.23
N LYS A 51 -12.93 43.78 -32.10
CA LYS A 51 -12.70 44.79 -33.12
C LYS A 51 -13.29 44.37 -34.44
N VAL A 52 -14.13 45.24 -34.98
CA VAL A 52 -14.82 45.06 -36.27
C VAL A 52 -14.17 45.95 -37.31
N THR A 53 -13.76 45.36 -38.42
CA THR A 53 -13.35 46.08 -39.62
C THR A 53 -14.57 46.36 -40.49
N VAL A 54 -14.63 47.57 -41.03
CA VAL A 54 -15.74 48.07 -41.84
C VAL A 54 -15.23 48.31 -43.25
N THR A 55 -15.92 47.77 -44.26
CA THR A 55 -15.55 47.91 -45.67
C THR A 55 -16.63 48.67 -46.44
N PRO A 56 -16.30 49.76 -47.17
CA PRO A 56 -15.03 50.51 -47.08
C PRO A 56 -14.90 51.24 -45.72
N SER A 57 -13.68 51.55 -45.30
CA SER A 57 -13.39 52.04 -43.93
C SER A 57 -13.88 53.46 -43.64
N ASP A 58 -14.32 54.20 -44.65
CA ASP A 58 -14.93 55.53 -44.57
C ASP A 58 -16.47 55.50 -44.71
N ALA A 59 -17.08 54.31 -44.66
CA ALA A 59 -18.53 54.17 -44.73
C ALA A 59 -19.25 54.86 -43.57
N GLU A 60 -20.48 55.33 -43.81
CA GLU A 60 -21.35 55.95 -42.80
C GLU A 60 -22.81 55.53 -42.96
N GLY A 61 -23.66 55.92 -42.01
CA GLY A 61 -25.11 55.66 -42.05
C GLY A 61 -25.52 54.24 -41.67
N TYR A 62 -24.63 53.46 -41.06
CA TYR A 62 -24.91 52.13 -40.52
C TYR A 62 -25.09 52.16 -38.99
N SER A 63 -25.72 51.13 -38.43
CA SER A 63 -25.79 50.87 -36.99
C SER A 63 -25.43 49.41 -36.72
N LEU A 64 -24.46 49.18 -35.85
CA LEU A 64 -24.07 47.82 -35.48
C LEU A 64 -25.04 47.25 -34.43
N LEU A 65 -25.65 46.12 -34.76
CA LEU A 65 -26.46 45.31 -33.85
C LEU A 65 -25.64 44.09 -33.44
N TRP A 66 -25.47 43.92 -32.14
CA TRP A 66 -24.71 42.84 -31.52
C TRP A 66 -25.64 41.80 -30.91
N GLY A 67 -25.23 40.54 -30.93
CA GLY A 67 -25.92 39.45 -30.25
C GLY A 67 -25.00 38.26 -29.97
N SER A 68 -25.34 37.48 -28.95
CA SER A 68 -24.72 36.19 -28.65
C SER A 68 -25.69 35.07 -29.00
N SER A 69 -25.19 33.92 -29.48
CA SER A 69 -26.04 32.73 -29.67
C SER A 69 -26.39 32.03 -28.34
N ASP A 70 -25.61 32.29 -27.30
CA ASP A 70 -25.84 31.86 -25.92
C ASP A 70 -25.36 32.92 -24.92
N GLU A 71 -26.31 33.73 -24.43
CA GLU A 71 -26.07 34.77 -23.42
C GLU A 71 -25.77 34.22 -22.02
N ALA A 72 -25.92 32.91 -21.76
CA ALA A 72 -25.46 32.30 -20.51
C ALA A 72 -23.94 32.06 -20.50
N VAL A 73 -23.35 31.76 -21.67
CA VAL A 73 -21.90 31.58 -21.85
C VAL A 73 -21.17 32.92 -21.92
N ALA A 74 -21.61 33.82 -22.81
CA ALA A 74 -21.08 35.18 -22.89
C ALA A 74 -22.11 36.18 -23.42
N THR A 75 -22.06 37.40 -22.89
CA THR A 75 -22.88 38.54 -23.36
C THR A 75 -22.03 39.54 -24.13
N VAL A 76 -22.65 40.35 -24.99
CA VAL A 76 -21.96 41.40 -25.74
C VAL A 76 -22.75 42.71 -25.71
N ASN A 77 -22.06 43.82 -25.45
CA ASN A 77 -22.65 45.16 -25.49
C ASN A 77 -21.67 46.13 -26.17
N ASP A 78 -22.10 46.79 -27.26
CA ASP A 78 -21.26 47.68 -28.10
C ASP A 78 -19.88 47.08 -28.44
N GLY A 79 -19.83 45.78 -28.74
CA GLY A 79 -18.62 45.02 -29.06
C GLY A 79 -17.76 44.61 -27.87
N THR A 80 -18.16 44.98 -26.65
CA THR A 80 -17.54 44.49 -25.41
C THR A 80 -18.21 43.19 -24.98
N VAL A 81 -17.49 42.08 -25.10
CA VAL A 81 -17.88 40.75 -24.63
C VAL A 81 -17.57 40.61 -23.15
N THR A 82 -18.49 40.02 -22.37
CA THR A 82 -18.27 39.60 -20.98
C THR A 82 -18.51 38.10 -20.88
N ALA A 83 -17.48 37.35 -20.45
CA ALA A 83 -17.54 35.90 -20.28
C ALA A 83 -18.21 35.53 -18.94
N LEU A 84 -19.20 34.64 -18.96
CA LEU A 84 -20.09 34.36 -17.83
C LEU A 84 -20.04 32.91 -17.32
N SER A 85 -19.98 31.92 -18.20
CA SER A 85 -19.77 30.51 -17.84
C SER A 85 -18.89 29.81 -18.87
N ALA A 86 -18.25 28.70 -18.49
CA ALA A 86 -17.50 27.90 -19.45
C ALA A 86 -18.42 27.33 -20.55
N GLY A 87 -17.91 27.24 -21.78
CA GLY A 87 -18.67 26.82 -22.97
C GLY A 87 -18.20 27.50 -24.25
N GLU A 88 -18.93 27.31 -25.33
CA GLU A 88 -18.69 27.99 -26.61
C GLU A 88 -19.94 28.76 -27.04
N THR A 89 -19.77 29.96 -27.59
CA THR A 89 -20.86 30.77 -28.15
C THR A 89 -20.40 31.60 -29.34
N ASP A 90 -21.33 31.99 -30.21
CA ASP A 90 -21.05 32.77 -31.41
C ASP A 90 -21.51 34.22 -31.20
N ILE A 91 -20.57 35.16 -31.20
CA ILE A 91 -20.87 36.59 -31.16
C ILE A 91 -21.05 37.12 -32.58
N THR A 92 -22.25 37.59 -32.87
CA THR A 92 -22.63 38.14 -34.19
C THR A 92 -22.70 39.66 -34.12
N VAL A 93 -22.11 40.33 -35.12
CA VAL A 93 -22.33 41.75 -35.40
C VAL A 93 -23.02 41.89 -36.76
N SER A 94 -24.02 42.77 -36.86
CA SER A 94 -24.80 42.95 -38.08
C SER A 94 -25.22 44.40 -38.32
N SER A 95 -25.50 44.74 -39.58
CA SER A 95 -26.11 46.02 -39.99
C SER A 95 -26.90 45.81 -41.28
N GLY A 96 -28.20 45.60 -41.16
CA GLY A 96 -29.04 45.15 -42.27
C GLY A 96 -28.69 43.71 -42.65
N ASP A 97 -28.55 43.44 -43.95
CA ASP A 97 -28.23 42.10 -44.47
C ASP A 97 -26.74 41.72 -44.37
N ILE A 98 -25.88 42.62 -43.85
CA ILE A 98 -24.43 42.40 -43.69
C ILE A 98 -24.16 41.98 -42.25
N SER A 99 -23.46 40.86 -42.07
CA SER A 99 -23.07 40.33 -40.76
C SER A 99 -21.69 39.70 -40.75
N ALA A 100 -21.06 39.66 -39.57
CA ALA A 100 -19.87 38.88 -39.26
C ALA A 100 -20.07 38.10 -37.95
N VAL A 101 -19.37 36.99 -37.79
CA VAL A 101 -19.45 36.11 -36.61
C VAL A 101 -18.05 35.83 -36.07
N CYS A 102 -17.90 35.88 -34.75
CA CYS A 102 -16.71 35.49 -34.00
C CYS A 102 -17.08 34.40 -33.01
N LYS A 103 -16.37 33.26 -33.04
CA LYS A 103 -16.51 32.22 -32.01
C LYS A 103 -15.82 32.67 -30.73
N VAL A 104 -16.51 32.55 -29.60
CA VAL A 104 -15.96 32.79 -28.27
C VAL A 104 -15.99 31.48 -27.48
N ALA A 105 -14.82 30.98 -27.11
CA ALA A 105 -14.66 29.84 -26.22
C ALA A 105 -14.31 30.34 -24.82
N VAL A 106 -15.16 30.10 -23.84
CA VAL A 106 -14.96 30.47 -22.44
C VAL A 106 -14.46 29.26 -21.65
N LYS A 107 -13.34 29.42 -20.97
CA LYS A 107 -12.73 28.44 -20.06
C LYS A 107 -13.10 28.75 -18.61
N GLU A 108 -13.21 27.72 -17.80
CA GLU A 108 -13.43 27.84 -16.35
C GLU A 108 -12.37 28.74 -15.70
N ASN A 109 -12.80 29.63 -14.79
CA ASN A 109 -11.88 30.43 -13.98
C ASN A 109 -11.48 29.65 -12.74
N ILE A 110 -10.56 28.71 -12.92
CA ILE A 110 -10.06 27.89 -11.82
C ILE A 110 -8.89 28.62 -11.15
N PRO A 111 -9.02 29.11 -9.91
CA PRO A 111 -7.92 29.80 -9.23
C PRO A 111 -6.74 28.85 -9.03
N PRO A 112 -5.48 29.33 -9.14
CA PRO A 112 -4.30 28.49 -8.98
C PRO A 112 -4.24 27.96 -7.54
N ARG A 113 -4.42 26.64 -7.39
CA ARG A 113 -4.39 25.97 -6.09
C ARG A 113 -2.96 25.74 -5.62
N GLU A 114 -2.76 25.94 -4.31
CA GLU A 114 -1.52 25.62 -3.63
C GLU A 114 -1.15 24.13 -3.77
N GLU A 115 0.10 23.78 -3.49
CA GLU A 115 0.54 22.39 -3.51
C GLU A 115 0.13 21.69 -2.22
N VAL A 116 -0.70 20.66 -2.37
CA VAL A 116 -1.10 19.81 -1.26
C VAL A 116 0.04 18.83 -1.01
N VAL A 117 0.77 19.00 0.09
CA VAL A 117 1.75 18.02 0.54
C VAL A 117 1.02 17.06 1.45
N LEU A 118 1.08 15.77 1.12
CA LEU A 118 0.42 14.71 1.88
C LEU A 118 1.32 14.21 3.01
N GLU A 119 0.71 13.86 4.13
CA GLU A 119 1.33 13.05 5.18
C GLU A 119 0.46 11.82 5.50
N ILE A 120 1.11 10.73 5.90
CA ILE A 120 0.48 9.47 6.32
C ILE A 120 0.75 9.27 7.82
N GLY A 121 -0.31 9.02 8.58
CA GLY A 121 -0.24 8.53 9.96
C GLY A 121 -0.93 7.17 10.08
N THR A 122 -0.40 6.29 10.93
CA THR A 122 -0.99 4.97 11.21
C THR A 122 -1.01 4.66 12.70
N VAL A 123 -2.07 3.99 13.16
CA VAL A 123 -2.23 3.54 14.56
C VAL A 123 -2.80 2.12 14.57
N ALA A 124 -2.11 1.17 15.22
CA ALA A 124 -2.63 -0.19 15.36
C ALA A 124 -3.92 -0.21 16.20
N LEU A 125 -4.95 -0.92 15.72
CA LEU A 125 -6.25 -1.09 16.38
C LEU A 125 -6.44 -2.50 16.95
N SER A 126 -5.95 -3.50 16.22
CA SER A 126 -5.95 -4.91 16.60
C SER A 126 -4.76 -5.62 15.94
N ALA A 127 -4.60 -6.93 16.16
CA ALA A 127 -3.58 -7.74 15.49
C ALA A 127 -3.72 -7.81 13.95
N ALA A 128 -4.86 -7.42 13.39
CA ALA A 128 -5.13 -7.50 11.95
C ALA A 128 -5.60 -6.17 11.33
N GLU A 129 -5.64 -5.09 12.12
CA GLU A 129 -6.25 -3.81 11.72
C GLU A 129 -5.46 -2.61 12.25
N ALA A 130 -5.43 -1.54 11.46
CA ALA A 130 -4.91 -0.24 11.85
C ALA A 130 -5.81 0.90 11.32
N GLU A 131 -5.86 2.01 12.05
CA GLU A 131 -6.38 3.27 11.55
C GLU A 131 -5.32 3.91 10.66
N LEU A 132 -5.68 4.22 9.42
CA LEU A 132 -4.88 4.98 8.47
C LEU A 132 -5.47 6.38 8.35
N THR A 133 -4.62 7.38 8.57
CA THR A 133 -4.93 8.79 8.39
C THR A 133 -4.07 9.37 7.27
N VAL A 134 -4.69 10.06 6.31
CA VAL A 134 -3.99 10.85 5.29
C VAL A 134 -4.41 12.31 5.44
N SER A 135 -3.45 13.17 5.73
CA SER A 135 -3.67 14.59 6.05
C SER A 135 -2.92 15.49 5.05
N ALA A 136 -3.31 16.76 4.98
CA ALA A 136 -2.62 17.78 4.21
C ALA A 136 -1.61 18.52 5.12
N ALA A 137 -0.34 18.12 5.06
CA ALA A 137 0.77 18.77 5.78
C ALA A 137 1.00 20.22 5.29
N SER A 138 0.65 20.52 4.04
CA SER A 138 0.46 21.88 3.53
C SER A 138 -0.63 21.92 2.46
N GLY A 139 -1.21 23.10 2.22
CA GLY A 139 -2.42 23.24 1.43
C GLY A 139 -3.64 22.67 2.16
N GLU A 140 -4.75 22.52 1.45
CA GLU A 140 -6.03 22.02 1.97
C GLU A 140 -6.62 21.03 0.96
N PHE A 141 -7.30 19.98 1.44
CA PHE A 141 -8.15 19.15 0.58
C PHE A 141 -9.40 19.90 0.17
N MET A 142 -9.92 19.60 -1.02
CA MET A 142 -11.16 20.18 -1.52
C MET A 142 -12.19 19.07 -1.77
N PRO A 143 -13.50 19.37 -1.65
CA PRO A 143 -14.51 18.57 -2.33
C PRO A 143 -14.15 18.39 -3.81
N GLU A 144 -14.56 17.26 -4.40
CA GLU A 144 -14.20 16.82 -5.77
C GLU A 144 -12.75 16.28 -5.95
N ASP A 145 -11.88 16.33 -4.94
CA ASP A 145 -10.58 15.64 -5.02
C ASP A 145 -10.74 14.12 -4.94
N THR A 146 -9.91 13.37 -5.68
CA THR A 146 -9.81 11.92 -5.58
C THR A 146 -8.54 11.52 -4.86
N LEU A 147 -8.65 10.82 -3.73
CA LEU A 147 -7.53 10.17 -3.06
C LEU A 147 -7.52 8.68 -3.42
N ARG A 148 -6.37 8.20 -3.91
CA ARG A 148 -6.06 6.77 -4.05
C ARG A 148 -5.09 6.36 -2.97
N ILE A 149 -5.33 5.22 -2.33
CA ILE A 149 -4.45 4.64 -1.33
C ILE A 149 -4.18 3.19 -1.71
N LYS A 150 -2.93 2.79 -1.61
CA LYS A 150 -2.48 1.41 -1.83
C LYS A 150 -1.65 0.94 -0.64
N VAL A 151 -1.98 -0.22 -0.09
CA VAL A 151 -1.26 -0.88 1.01
C VAL A 151 -0.70 -2.20 0.50
N THR A 152 0.62 -2.32 0.44
CA THR A 152 1.33 -3.51 -0.05
C THR A 152 2.17 -4.09 1.08
N ASN A 153 2.05 -5.40 1.32
CA ASN A 153 2.90 -6.14 2.23
C ASN A 153 4.30 -6.25 1.59
N THR A 154 5.34 -5.68 2.20
CA THR A 154 6.68 -5.64 1.57
C THR A 154 7.36 -7.01 1.52
N PHE A 155 6.87 -7.98 2.30
CA PHE A 155 7.44 -9.31 2.47
C PHE A 155 7.10 -10.22 1.27
N ASN A 156 5.81 -10.49 1.07
CA ASN A 156 5.30 -11.29 -0.05
C ASN A 156 5.07 -10.46 -1.33
N LYS A 157 5.08 -9.12 -1.23
CA LYS A 157 4.82 -8.13 -2.31
C LYS A 157 3.39 -8.19 -2.84
N GLU A 158 2.46 -8.70 -2.04
CA GLU A 158 1.04 -8.70 -2.37
C GLU A 158 0.36 -7.42 -1.90
N ASP A 159 -0.58 -6.96 -2.71
CA ASP A 159 -1.42 -5.81 -2.40
C ASP A 159 -2.50 -6.26 -1.41
N VAL A 160 -2.45 -5.71 -0.21
CA VAL A 160 -3.35 -6.05 0.91
C VAL A 160 -4.69 -5.37 0.67
N GLN A 161 -4.65 -4.07 0.39
CA GLN A 161 -5.82 -3.24 0.14
C GLN A 161 -5.51 -2.09 -0.83
N GLU A 162 -6.52 -1.72 -1.61
CA GLU A 162 -6.50 -0.54 -2.48
C GLU A 162 -7.85 0.18 -2.34
N PHE A 163 -7.80 1.50 -2.17
CA PHE A 163 -8.97 2.36 -1.97
C PHE A 163 -8.93 3.54 -2.94
N GLU A 164 -10.09 3.91 -3.49
CA GLU A 164 -10.28 5.17 -4.20
C GLU A 164 -11.49 5.88 -3.60
N ALA A 165 -11.29 7.10 -3.08
CA ALA A 165 -12.31 7.88 -2.41
C ALA A 165 -12.34 9.31 -2.96
N VAL A 166 -13.55 9.85 -3.16
CA VAL A 166 -13.74 11.28 -3.41
C VAL A 166 -13.83 11.98 -2.06
N ILE A 167 -12.97 12.97 -1.83
CA ILE A 167 -12.93 13.72 -0.58
C ILE A 167 -14.22 14.54 -0.47
N SER A 168 -14.88 14.42 0.69
CA SER A 168 -16.18 15.05 0.96
C SER A 168 -16.11 16.24 1.94
N SER A 169 -14.95 16.50 2.53
CA SER A 169 -14.70 17.64 3.41
C SER A 169 -13.22 17.97 3.50
N GLU A 170 -12.87 19.19 3.89
CA GLU A 170 -11.49 19.73 4.05
C GLU A 170 -10.70 19.09 5.23
N LYS A 171 -11.11 17.90 5.70
CA LYS A 171 -10.51 17.19 6.84
C LYS A 171 -9.67 16.02 6.35
N ASP A 172 -8.77 15.58 7.23
CA ASP A 172 -8.04 14.32 7.17
C ASP A 172 -8.94 13.17 6.70
N PHE A 173 -8.45 12.41 5.73
CA PHE A 173 -9.08 11.17 5.31
C PHE A 173 -8.68 10.08 6.30
N VAL A 174 -9.66 9.43 6.92
CA VAL A 174 -9.44 8.35 7.89
C VAL A 174 -10.16 7.09 7.41
N GLU A 175 -9.45 5.98 7.37
CA GLU A 175 -9.97 4.68 6.94
C GLU A 175 -9.39 3.56 7.82
N THR A 176 -10.11 2.44 7.96
CA THR A 176 -9.57 1.26 8.65
C THR A 176 -8.91 0.33 7.63
N ILE A 177 -7.59 0.16 7.74
CA ILE A 177 -6.88 -0.86 6.98
C ILE A 177 -6.91 -2.19 7.73
N SER A 178 -7.12 -3.29 7.01
CA SER A 178 -7.34 -4.62 7.60
C SER A 178 -6.74 -5.76 6.78
N GLY A 179 -6.62 -6.93 7.39
CA GLY A 179 -5.83 -8.05 6.82
C GLY A 179 -4.33 -7.88 7.06
N LEU A 180 -3.95 -7.12 8.10
CA LEU A 180 -2.57 -6.99 8.54
C LEU A 180 -2.10 -8.24 9.31
N ILE A 181 -0.79 -8.40 9.40
CA ILE A 181 -0.07 -9.45 10.11
C ILE A 181 0.93 -8.73 11.03
N PRO A 182 0.93 -8.99 12.35
CA PRO A 182 1.70 -8.19 13.31
C PRO A 182 3.14 -8.72 13.52
N ALA A 183 3.56 -9.70 12.72
CA ALA A 183 4.82 -10.44 12.87
C ALA A 183 6.04 -9.69 12.32
N HIS A 184 6.22 -8.42 12.71
CA HIS A 184 7.22 -7.52 12.14
C HIS A 184 7.13 -7.39 10.59
N VAL A 185 5.92 -7.50 10.06
CA VAL A 185 5.65 -7.25 8.64
C VAL A 185 5.61 -5.74 8.42
N VAL A 186 6.44 -5.27 7.49
CA VAL A 186 6.41 -3.90 7.02
C VAL A 186 5.42 -3.78 5.87
N TYR A 187 4.61 -2.74 5.92
CA TYR A 187 3.65 -2.36 4.89
C TYR A 187 4.12 -1.08 4.22
N SER A 188 4.20 -1.09 2.89
CA SER A 188 4.35 0.13 2.10
C SER A 188 2.97 0.70 1.87
N ILE A 189 2.76 1.94 2.30
CA ILE A 189 1.51 2.68 2.12
C ILE A 189 1.79 3.82 1.15
N GLU A 190 1.20 3.77 -0.04
CA GLU A 190 1.26 4.83 -1.05
C GLU A 190 -0.07 5.58 -1.09
N ALA A 191 -0.04 6.90 -0.94
CA ALA A 191 -1.21 7.76 -1.08
C ALA A 191 -0.99 8.76 -2.23
N ALA A 192 -1.96 8.83 -3.15
CA ALA A 192 -1.92 9.65 -4.36
C ALA A 192 -3.20 10.49 -4.49
N LEU A 193 -3.06 11.81 -4.35
CA LEU A 193 -4.14 12.78 -4.52
C LEU A 193 -4.17 13.25 -5.98
N SER A 194 -5.35 13.19 -6.61
CA SER A 194 -5.62 13.78 -7.92
C SER A 194 -6.69 14.85 -7.79
N THR A 195 -6.37 16.07 -8.26
CA THR A 195 -7.31 17.20 -8.23
C THR A 195 -8.02 17.37 -9.58
N PRO A 196 -9.19 18.04 -9.63
CA PRO A 196 -9.88 18.38 -10.89
C PRO A 196 -9.02 19.19 -11.88
N GLN A 197 -7.96 19.83 -11.40
CA GLN A 197 -7.00 20.61 -12.19
C GLN A 197 -5.91 19.75 -12.85
N GLY A 198 -5.93 18.43 -12.62
CA GLY A 198 -4.88 17.50 -13.08
C GLY A 198 -3.58 17.59 -12.28
N LYS A 199 -3.55 18.36 -11.18
CA LYS A 199 -2.42 18.38 -10.24
C LYS A 199 -2.45 17.08 -9.45
N MET A 200 -1.31 16.39 -9.40
CA MET A 200 -1.13 15.18 -8.59
C MET A 200 -0.14 15.43 -7.47
N SER A 201 -0.41 14.85 -6.30
CA SER A 201 0.53 14.78 -5.18
C SER A 201 0.62 13.34 -4.70
N THR A 202 1.80 12.89 -4.31
CA THR A 202 2.05 11.50 -3.92
C THR A 202 2.99 11.44 -2.72
N VAL A 203 2.67 10.61 -1.74
CA VAL A 203 3.54 10.28 -0.60
C VAL A 203 3.57 8.76 -0.42
N SER A 204 4.70 8.25 0.04
CA SER A 204 4.81 6.87 0.53
C SER A 204 5.36 6.86 1.96
N SER A 205 4.92 5.89 2.74
CA SER A 205 5.42 5.63 4.09
C SER A 205 5.57 4.13 4.31
N GLU A 206 6.53 3.74 5.14
CA GLU A 206 6.64 2.38 5.67
C GLU A 206 5.96 2.32 7.04
N TYR A 207 5.19 1.27 7.27
CA TYR A 207 4.51 1.00 8.53
C TYR A 207 4.78 -0.44 8.99
N GLU A 208 5.54 -0.60 10.06
CA GLU A 208 5.72 -1.88 10.73
C GLU A 208 4.52 -2.12 11.65
N HIS A 209 3.69 -3.11 11.31
CA HIS A 209 2.55 -3.46 12.18
C HIS A 209 3.07 -4.32 13.33
N VAL A 210 3.06 -3.77 14.55
CA VAL A 210 3.46 -4.46 15.77
C VAL A 210 2.26 -4.53 16.70
N TRP A 211 1.89 -5.75 17.09
CA TRP A 211 0.86 -6.04 18.09
C TRP A 211 1.41 -7.09 19.08
N ASP A 212 1.53 -6.72 20.35
CA ASP A 212 2.05 -7.59 21.43
C ASP A 212 0.88 -7.92 22.36
N GLU A 213 0.27 -9.09 22.16
CA GLU A 213 -0.72 -9.67 23.07
C GLU A 213 -0.04 -10.76 23.91
N GLU A 214 -0.18 -10.69 25.23
CA GLU A 214 0.55 -11.57 26.15
C GLU A 214 0.18 -13.04 25.94
N GLY A 215 1.18 -13.87 25.59
CA GLY A 215 1.00 -15.29 25.29
C GLY A 215 0.56 -15.62 23.87
N VAL A 216 0.48 -14.62 22.96
CA VAL A 216 0.13 -14.81 21.54
C VAL A 216 1.31 -14.45 20.65
N VAL A 217 1.56 -15.26 19.62
CA VAL A 217 2.67 -15.11 18.68
C VAL A 217 2.18 -15.29 17.25
N TYR A 218 2.70 -14.49 16.33
CA TYR A 218 2.36 -14.54 14.91
C TYR A 218 3.62 -14.83 14.09
N ASP A 219 3.50 -15.65 13.04
CA ASP A 219 4.55 -15.77 12.02
C ASP A 219 4.30 -14.84 10.81
N CYS A 220 5.25 -14.84 9.88
CA CYS A 220 5.26 -13.97 8.70
C CYS A 220 4.12 -14.23 7.69
N GLU A 221 3.36 -15.33 7.85
CA GLU A 221 2.16 -15.64 7.07
C GLU A 221 0.87 -15.35 7.84
N GLY A 222 0.97 -14.92 9.11
CA GLY A 222 -0.17 -14.60 9.96
C GLY A 222 -0.75 -15.79 10.72
N ASN A 223 -0.07 -16.95 10.72
CA ASN A 223 -0.49 -18.06 11.59
C ASN A 223 -0.32 -17.66 13.06
N VAL A 224 -1.25 -18.11 13.90
CA VAL A 224 -1.34 -17.72 15.32
C VAL A 224 -0.95 -18.90 16.21
N TYR A 225 -0.02 -18.65 17.12
CA TYR A 225 0.50 -19.60 18.09
C TYR A 225 0.29 -19.05 19.50
N THR A 226 0.15 -19.94 20.48
CA THR A 226 0.17 -19.59 21.89
C THR A 226 1.53 -19.94 22.52
N SER A 227 1.90 -19.28 23.60
CA SER A 227 3.16 -19.54 24.32
C SER A 227 2.98 -19.82 25.81
N VAL A 228 3.95 -20.53 26.38
CA VAL A 228 4.04 -20.81 27.81
C VAL A 228 5.47 -20.64 28.33
N VAL A 229 5.60 -19.99 29.49
CA VAL A 229 6.89 -19.82 30.19
C VAL A 229 7.15 -21.03 31.09
N VAL A 230 8.31 -21.65 30.92
CA VAL A 230 8.82 -22.74 31.77
C VAL A 230 10.19 -22.31 32.31
N GLU A 231 10.22 -21.93 33.59
CA GLU A 231 11.36 -21.30 34.26
C GLU A 231 11.92 -20.08 33.50
N ASN A 232 13.02 -20.22 32.77
CA ASN A 232 13.72 -19.15 32.05
C ASN A 232 13.53 -19.17 30.53
N GLN A 233 12.71 -20.08 30.00
CA GLN A 233 12.42 -20.20 28.58
C GLN A 233 10.92 -20.01 28.32
N GLU A 234 10.59 -19.36 27.21
CA GLU A 234 9.23 -19.28 26.70
C GLU A 234 9.13 -20.12 25.42
N TRP A 235 8.17 -21.04 25.38
CA TRP A 235 8.00 -22.03 24.32
C TRP A 235 6.66 -21.83 23.63
N LEU A 236 6.60 -22.02 22.30
CA LEU A 236 5.33 -22.18 21.61
C LEU A 236 4.63 -23.49 22.05
N VAL A 237 3.31 -23.47 22.13
CA VAL A 237 2.49 -24.63 22.51
C VAL A 237 2.20 -25.51 21.30
N GLU A 238 1.97 -24.91 20.13
CA GLU A 238 1.75 -25.59 18.87
C GLU A 238 3.08 -25.83 18.12
N ASN A 239 3.03 -26.61 17.04
CA ASN A 239 4.17 -26.77 16.13
C ASN A 239 4.01 -25.77 14.98
N LEU A 240 5.13 -25.28 14.44
CA LEU A 240 5.11 -24.40 13.27
C LEU A 240 4.40 -25.03 12.07
N HIS A 241 3.67 -24.19 11.34
CA HIS A 241 3.05 -24.51 10.06
C HIS A 241 3.18 -23.34 9.06
N VAL A 242 4.32 -22.66 9.12
CA VAL A 242 4.74 -21.61 8.18
C VAL A 242 5.34 -22.22 6.91
N GLY A 243 4.96 -21.70 5.75
CA GLY A 243 5.46 -22.04 4.41
C GLY A 243 6.57 -21.10 3.90
N MET A 244 7.05 -20.16 4.72
CA MET A 244 8.01 -19.12 4.34
C MET A 244 9.00 -18.81 5.48
N LEU A 245 10.24 -18.43 5.13
CA LEU A 245 11.23 -17.91 6.07
C LEU A 245 11.10 -16.39 6.20
N ASN A 246 11.47 -15.81 7.35
CA ASN A 246 11.45 -14.37 7.72
C ASN A 246 12.26 -13.40 6.82
N ASP A 247 12.68 -13.82 5.62
CA ASP A 247 13.23 -12.94 4.57
C ASP A 247 12.46 -13.07 3.24
N GLY A 248 11.29 -13.71 3.24
CA GLY A 248 10.48 -13.98 2.07
C GLY A 248 10.92 -15.21 1.26
N THR A 249 11.93 -15.97 1.70
CA THR A 249 12.32 -17.22 1.03
C THR A 249 11.23 -18.28 1.23
N PRO A 250 10.62 -18.84 0.17
CA PRO A 250 9.67 -19.95 0.31
C PRO A 250 10.31 -21.19 0.93
N VAL A 251 9.51 -21.93 1.69
CA VAL A 251 9.82 -23.29 2.13
C VAL A 251 9.01 -24.22 1.23
N GLU A 252 9.70 -25.03 0.42
CA GLU A 252 9.09 -25.80 -0.67
C GLU A 252 8.23 -26.96 -0.14
N PHE A 253 7.00 -27.09 -0.64
CA PHE A 253 6.10 -28.19 -0.27
C PHE A 253 6.44 -29.47 -1.05
N LEU A 254 7.19 -30.40 -0.42
CA LEU A 254 7.77 -31.57 -1.09
C LEU A 254 7.19 -32.90 -0.59
N MET A 255 6.18 -33.41 -1.29
CA MET A 255 5.55 -34.71 -0.98
C MET A 255 6.36 -35.93 -1.43
N GLY A 256 7.07 -35.85 -2.57
CA GLY A 256 7.81 -36.98 -3.14
C GLY A 256 9.08 -37.30 -2.36
N THR A 257 9.48 -38.59 -2.32
CA THR A 257 10.64 -39.04 -1.54
C THR A 257 11.96 -38.66 -2.20
N ASP A 258 12.08 -38.82 -3.52
CA ASP A 258 13.32 -38.55 -4.23
C ASP A 258 13.62 -37.04 -4.24
N GLU A 259 12.58 -36.21 -4.40
CA GLU A 259 12.67 -34.75 -4.31
C GLU A 259 13.04 -34.28 -2.91
N TRP A 260 12.42 -34.86 -1.86
CA TRP A 260 12.73 -34.54 -0.47
C TRP A 260 14.17 -34.89 -0.08
N LEU A 261 14.62 -36.10 -0.43
CA LEU A 261 15.99 -36.54 -0.11
C LEU A 261 17.06 -35.79 -0.92
N ALA A 262 16.70 -35.22 -2.07
CA ALA A 262 17.57 -34.33 -2.85
C ALA A 262 17.61 -32.88 -2.31
N ALA A 263 16.60 -32.44 -1.55
CA ALA A 263 16.48 -31.07 -1.03
C ALA A 263 17.34 -30.84 0.23
N THR A 264 18.67 -30.98 0.10
CA THR A 264 19.61 -30.75 1.23
C THR A 264 19.91 -29.27 1.48
N GLU A 265 19.87 -28.44 0.43
CA GLU A 265 20.16 -27.00 0.45
C GLU A 265 18.93 -26.14 0.12
N THR A 266 17.75 -26.76 0.08
CA THR A 266 16.48 -26.09 -0.22
C THR A 266 15.55 -26.28 0.97
N PRO A 267 15.11 -25.20 1.65
CA PRO A 267 14.12 -25.29 2.72
C PRO A 267 12.88 -26.02 2.21
N ALA A 268 12.44 -27.06 2.91
CA ALA A 268 11.30 -27.87 2.50
C ALA A 268 10.44 -28.30 3.69
N TRP A 269 9.13 -28.44 3.43
CA TRP A 269 8.15 -28.94 4.39
C TRP A 269 7.17 -29.93 3.76
N CYS A 270 6.54 -30.74 4.59
CA CYS A 270 5.43 -31.61 4.20
C CYS A 270 4.51 -31.89 5.40
N TYR A 271 3.26 -32.28 5.12
CA TYR A 271 2.38 -32.84 6.15
C TYR A 271 2.82 -34.26 6.53
N TYR A 272 2.57 -34.69 7.78
CA TYR A 272 2.75 -36.10 8.12
C TYR A 272 1.91 -37.00 7.20
N GLY A 273 2.55 -38.01 6.60
CA GLY A 273 1.91 -38.93 5.66
C GLY A 273 1.45 -38.27 4.35
N ASN A 274 1.88 -37.04 4.04
CA ASN A 274 1.38 -36.20 2.96
C ASN A 274 -0.16 -35.98 3.01
N ASN A 275 -0.78 -36.03 4.20
CA ASN A 275 -2.20 -35.73 4.38
C ASN A 275 -2.41 -34.35 5.03
N ALA A 276 -3.10 -33.44 4.34
CA ALA A 276 -3.39 -32.09 4.82
C ALA A 276 -4.19 -32.08 6.13
N ASP A 277 -5.04 -33.09 6.41
CA ASP A 277 -5.77 -33.20 7.69
C ASP A 277 -4.83 -33.27 8.93
N ASN A 278 -3.55 -33.61 8.72
CA ASN A 278 -2.55 -33.63 9.78
C ASN A 278 -1.90 -32.25 10.03
N GLY A 279 -2.12 -31.25 9.16
CA GLY A 279 -1.59 -29.89 9.30
C GLY A 279 -2.11 -29.21 10.55
N ASP A 280 -3.43 -28.99 10.61
CA ASP A 280 -4.12 -28.41 11.78
C ASP A 280 -3.84 -29.14 13.10
N LYS A 281 -3.44 -30.43 13.03
CA LYS A 281 -3.20 -31.27 14.20
C LYS A 281 -1.74 -31.31 14.67
N TYR A 282 -0.79 -31.37 13.75
CA TYR A 282 0.62 -31.63 14.07
C TYR A 282 1.59 -30.56 13.56
N GLY A 283 1.08 -29.52 12.88
CA GLY A 283 1.89 -28.59 12.11
C GLY A 283 2.60 -29.28 10.95
N TYR A 284 3.70 -28.69 10.49
CA TYR A 284 4.49 -29.23 9.38
C TYR A 284 5.69 -30.05 9.87
N LEU A 285 6.16 -30.95 9.00
CA LEU A 285 7.47 -31.60 9.11
C LEU A 285 8.43 -30.88 8.18
N TYR A 286 9.49 -30.30 8.75
CA TYR A 286 10.51 -29.54 8.03
C TYR A 286 11.76 -30.38 7.79
N ASN A 287 12.51 -30.11 6.71
CA ASN A 287 13.90 -30.56 6.60
C ASN A 287 14.85 -29.64 7.39
N PHE A 288 16.12 -30.02 7.52
CA PHE A 288 17.07 -29.18 8.28
C PHE A 288 17.47 -27.89 7.55
N SER A 289 17.34 -27.82 6.22
CA SER A 289 17.59 -26.57 5.48
C SER A 289 16.60 -25.47 5.90
N ALA A 290 15.36 -25.83 6.21
CA ALA A 290 14.38 -24.94 6.85
C ALA A 290 14.63 -24.80 8.37
N ALA A 291 14.62 -25.92 9.11
CA ALA A 291 14.60 -25.90 10.58
C ALA A 291 15.91 -25.39 11.22
N GLY A 292 17.05 -25.66 10.59
CA GLY A 292 18.37 -25.15 10.98
C GLY A 292 18.62 -23.70 10.56
N SER A 293 17.70 -23.06 9.84
CA SER A 293 17.78 -21.63 9.56
C SER A 293 17.45 -20.81 10.80
N ASP A 294 18.09 -19.66 10.91
CA ASP A 294 17.80 -18.59 11.88
C ASP A 294 16.54 -17.77 11.49
N ARG A 295 15.82 -18.17 10.44
CA ARG A 295 14.73 -17.42 9.81
C ARG A 295 13.37 -18.15 9.81
N LEU A 296 13.27 -19.40 10.28
CA LEU A 296 12.01 -20.16 10.24
C LEU A 296 11.03 -19.78 11.36
N CYS A 297 11.54 -19.53 12.57
CA CYS A 297 10.71 -19.14 13.71
C CYS A 297 10.30 -17.67 13.64
N PRO A 298 9.16 -17.25 14.24
CA PRO A 298 8.77 -15.84 14.36
C PRO A 298 9.90 -14.92 14.82
N VAL A 299 9.88 -13.64 14.42
CA VAL A 299 10.93 -12.68 14.79
C VAL A 299 11.06 -12.58 16.32
N GLY A 300 12.29 -12.69 16.82
CA GLY A 300 12.59 -12.77 18.26
C GLY A 300 12.49 -14.19 18.88
N TRP A 301 12.13 -15.20 18.08
CA TRP A 301 12.11 -16.61 18.45
C TRP A 301 13.16 -17.40 17.65
N ARG A 302 13.53 -18.59 18.14
CA ARG A 302 14.51 -19.49 17.51
C ARG A 302 14.00 -20.93 17.44
N THR A 303 14.48 -21.69 16.46
CA THR A 303 14.45 -23.17 16.54
C THR A 303 15.32 -23.57 17.74
N PRO A 304 14.81 -24.36 18.71
CA PRO A 304 15.51 -24.65 19.94
C PRO A 304 16.89 -25.26 19.69
N THR A 305 17.89 -24.84 20.45
CA THR A 305 19.21 -25.48 20.45
C THR A 305 19.16 -26.82 21.19
N HIS A 306 20.22 -27.62 21.10
CA HIS A 306 20.36 -28.82 21.91
C HIS A 306 20.40 -28.49 23.43
N GLU A 307 21.02 -27.36 23.79
CA GLU A 307 21.01 -26.82 25.16
C GLU A 307 19.62 -26.37 25.59
N ASP A 308 18.80 -25.80 24.70
CA ASP A 308 17.43 -25.42 25.01
C ASP A 308 16.57 -26.63 25.45
N TRP A 309 16.71 -27.77 24.78
CA TRP A 309 16.03 -29.01 25.16
C TRP A 309 16.55 -29.61 26.47
N GLN A 310 17.86 -29.50 26.75
CA GLN A 310 18.42 -29.89 28.04
C GLN A 310 17.85 -29.02 29.17
N ASN A 311 17.78 -27.70 28.96
CA ASN A 311 17.23 -26.74 29.93
C ASN A 311 15.75 -27.03 30.21
N LEU A 312 14.92 -27.28 29.18
CA LEU A 312 13.53 -27.70 29.35
C LEU A 312 13.43 -28.99 30.18
N GLY A 313 14.23 -30.00 29.87
CA GLY A 313 14.24 -31.28 30.60
C GLY A 313 14.61 -31.13 32.08
N ILE A 314 15.52 -30.21 32.41
CA ILE A 314 15.89 -29.87 33.80
C ILE A 314 14.77 -29.07 34.48
N ALA A 315 14.19 -28.08 33.79
CA ALA A 315 13.14 -27.20 34.31
C ALA A 315 11.87 -27.99 34.72
N VAL A 316 11.52 -29.04 33.97
CA VAL A 316 10.41 -29.95 34.35
C VAL A 316 10.78 -30.99 35.42
N GLY A 317 11.91 -30.82 36.11
CA GLY A 317 12.36 -31.66 37.22
C GLY A 317 13.09 -32.95 36.81
N GLY A 318 13.52 -33.05 35.55
CA GLY A 318 14.27 -34.20 35.05
C GLY A 318 15.73 -34.22 35.50
N THR A 319 16.32 -35.42 35.54
CA THR A 319 17.78 -35.59 35.62
C THR A 319 18.31 -35.91 34.22
N LEU A 320 19.29 -35.13 33.76
CA LEU A 320 19.97 -35.37 32.48
C LEU A 320 20.92 -36.56 32.61
N TYR A 321 20.82 -37.49 31.67
CA TYR A 321 21.73 -38.60 31.47
C TYR A 321 22.30 -38.52 30.04
N SER A 322 23.55 -38.94 29.88
CA SER A 322 24.25 -39.00 28.58
C SER A 322 24.93 -40.35 28.41
N ASP A 323 24.79 -40.96 27.24
CA ASP A 323 25.52 -42.16 26.86
C ASP A 323 26.05 -42.08 25.41
N GLU A 324 26.47 -43.21 24.83
CA GLU A 324 27.04 -43.26 23.48
C GLU A 324 26.00 -42.93 22.38
N TRP A 325 24.71 -43.12 22.64
CA TRP A 325 23.60 -42.91 21.71
C TRP A 325 23.06 -41.48 21.76
N GLY A 326 23.09 -40.85 22.94
CA GLY A 326 22.68 -39.46 23.12
C GLY A 326 22.35 -39.09 24.55
N ASP A 327 21.64 -37.98 24.68
CA ASP A 327 21.13 -37.43 25.93
C ASP A 327 19.67 -37.81 26.16
N TYR A 328 19.31 -38.02 27.42
CA TYR A 328 17.93 -38.28 27.82
C TYR A 328 17.60 -37.91 29.26
N PHE A 329 16.30 -37.72 29.47
CA PHE A 329 15.66 -37.59 30.76
C PHE A 329 14.62 -38.72 30.90
N SER A 330 14.73 -39.52 31.96
CA SER A 330 13.79 -40.60 32.21
C SER A 330 12.56 -40.14 33.00
N MET A 331 11.41 -40.77 32.75
CA MET A 331 10.11 -40.52 33.40
C MET A 331 9.47 -39.12 33.25
N ILE A 332 10.07 -38.15 32.55
CA ILE A 332 9.47 -36.81 32.37
C ILE A 332 8.52 -36.68 31.17
N GLY A 333 8.54 -37.63 30.22
CA GLY A 333 7.72 -37.54 29.00
C GLY A 333 6.22 -37.39 29.29
N ILE A 334 5.72 -38.03 30.37
CA ILE A 334 4.32 -37.91 30.80
C ILE A 334 3.88 -36.47 31.11
N TYR A 335 4.78 -35.59 31.56
CA TYR A 335 4.46 -34.21 31.93
C TYR A 335 4.47 -33.22 30.77
N LEU A 336 5.16 -33.55 29.67
CA LEU A 336 5.32 -32.71 28.48
C LEU A 336 4.22 -32.95 27.42
N LYS A 337 3.72 -34.19 27.34
CA LYS A 337 2.76 -34.62 26.32
C LYS A 337 1.39 -33.97 26.54
N ALA A 338 0.71 -33.67 25.43
CA ALA A 338 -0.70 -33.28 25.40
C ALA A 338 -1.60 -34.31 26.11
N THR A 339 -2.72 -33.81 26.65
CA THR A 339 -3.73 -34.62 27.36
C THR A 339 -4.57 -35.52 26.45
N GLU A 340 -4.44 -35.38 25.12
CA GLU A 340 -5.06 -36.22 24.12
C GLU A 340 -4.19 -36.42 22.87
N GLY A 341 -4.68 -37.24 21.93
CA GLY A 341 -3.99 -37.52 20.66
C GLY A 341 -2.93 -38.64 20.70
N TRP A 342 -2.62 -39.21 21.87
CA TRP A 342 -1.67 -40.32 22.01
C TRP A 342 -2.40 -41.68 22.05
N GLU A 343 -1.88 -42.64 21.29
CA GLU A 343 -2.45 -43.98 21.15
C GLU A 343 -2.26 -44.84 22.41
N ASP A 344 -2.93 -46.00 22.45
CA ASP A 344 -2.94 -46.95 23.58
C ASP A 344 -3.33 -46.36 24.95
N GLY A 345 -3.98 -45.18 24.98
CA GLY A 345 -4.28 -44.46 26.21
C GLY A 345 -3.06 -43.82 26.88
N LYS A 346 -1.97 -43.60 26.12
CA LYS A 346 -0.70 -43.03 26.59
C LYS A 346 -0.68 -41.49 26.57
N ASN A 347 -1.82 -40.86 26.82
CA ASN A 347 -1.93 -39.39 26.93
C ASN A 347 -1.01 -38.85 28.03
N GLY A 348 -0.61 -37.59 27.92
CA GLY A 348 0.13 -36.89 28.96
C GLY A 348 -0.75 -36.32 30.06
N GLN A 349 -0.09 -35.73 31.05
CA GLN A 349 -0.69 -34.88 32.07
C GLN A 349 -0.65 -33.40 31.69
N ASP A 350 0.19 -33.03 30.72
CA ASP A 350 0.50 -31.67 30.30
C ASP A 350 0.69 -30.67 31.45
N THR A 351 1.50 -31.05 32.44
CA THR A 351 1.69 -30.31 33.70
C THR A 351 2.20 -28.88 33.49
N PHE A 352 2.82 -28.61 32.34
CA PHE A 352 3.44 -27.33 31.99
C PHE A 352 2.72 -26.61 30.83
N GLY A 353 1.58 -27.11 30.35
CA GLY A 353 0.81 -26.49 29.26
C GLY A 353 1.54 -26.46 27.91
N LEU A 354 2.50 -27.36 27.70
CA LEU A 354 3.28 -27.44 26.47
C LEU A 354 2.53 -28.21 25.38
N SER A 355 1.66 -29.17 25.74
CA SER A 355 0.83 -29.92 24.79
C SER A 355 1.57 -30.54 23.61
N PHE A 356 2.69 -31.24 23.86
CA PHE A 356 3.39 -31.98 22.81
C PHE A 356 2.52 -33.10 22.22
N LEU A 357 2.18 -32.99 20.93
CA LEU A 357 1.40 -33.96 20.16
C LEU A 357 2.28 -34.95 19.39
N PRO A 358 1.88 -36.22 19.23
CA PRO A 358 2.71 -37.26 18.64
C PRO A 358 2.61 -37.24 17.11
N GLY A 359 3.18 -36.20 16.49
CA GLY A 359 3.17 -36.02 15.03
C GLY A 359 4.01 -37.03 14.25
N GLY A 360 4.79 -37.89 14.91
CA GLY A 360 5.68 -38.84 14.26
C GLY A 360 6.85 -38.14 13.55
N CYS A 361 7.34 -38.74 12.47
CA CYS A 361 8.40 -38.17 11.65
C CYS A 361 8.38 -38.69 10.21
N ARG A 362 9.16 -38.05 9.34
CA ARG A 362 9.62 -38.55 8.04
C ARG A 362 11.09 -38.98 8.18
N ASN A 363 11.38 -40.23 7.85
CA ASN A 363 12.68 -40.85 8.07
C ASN A 363 13.76 -40.27 7.15
N ALA A 364 14.92 -39.92 7.72
CA ALA A 364 16.04 -39.29 7.01
C ALA A 364 16.72 -40.16 5.95
N LEU A 365 16.55 -41.49 5.99
CA LEU A 365 17.23 -42.44 5.10
C LEU A 365 16.39 -42.84 3.88
N ASP A 366 15.07 -42.97 4.04
CA ASP A 366 14.17 -43.53 3.02
C ASP A 366 12.89 -42.70 2.80
N GLY A 367 12.74 -41.57 3.51
CA GLY A 367 11.58 -40.69 3.39
C GLY A 367 10.26 -41.28 3.91
N THR A 368 10.27 -42.44 4.58
CA THR A 368 9.06 -43.10 5.10
C THR A 368 8.48 -42.36 6.33
N PHE A 369 7.16 -42.29 6.42
CA PHE A 369 6.47 -41.70 7.56
C PHE A 369 6.21 -42.74 8.66
N ASN A 370 6.61 -42.43 9.90
CA ASN A 370 6.57 -43.39 11.01
C ASN A 370 6.14 -42.73 12.34
N LEU A 371 5.69 -43.55 13.29
CA LEU A 371 5.54 -43.26 14.72
C LEU A 371 4.52 -42.17 15.13
N ALA A 372 3.71 -41.61 14.22
CA ALA A 372 2.59 -40.76 14.62
C ALA A 372 1.64 -41.52 15.56
N GLY A 373 0.98 -40.78 16.47
CA GLY A 373 0.20 -41.36 17.58
C GLY A 373 1.05 -41.87 18.75
N SER A 374 2.34 -42.11 18.57
CA SER A 374 3.21 -42.76 19.58
C SER A 374 4.44 -41.97 20.04
N THR A 375 4.93 -41.02 19.23
CA THR A 375 6.14 -40.22 19.48
C THR A 375 6.01 -38.82 18.87
N ALA A 376 6.49 -37.80 19.58
CA ALA A 376 6.64 -36.45 19.06
C ALA A 376 8.13 -36.20 18.75
N TYR A 377 8.51 -35.94 17.50
CA TYR A 377 9.89 -35.61 17.13
C TYR A 377 10.02 -34.13 16.79
N MET A 378 11.07 -33.49 17.32
CA MET A 378 11.35 -32.08 17.19
C MET A 378 12.79 -31.84 16.77
N TRP A 379 13.00 -30.94 15.82
CA TRP A 379 14.34 -30.46 15.50
C TRP A 379 15.00 -29.76 16.70
N SER A 380 16.33 -29.82 16.74
CA SER A 380 17.11 -28.73 17.31
C SER A 380 17.95 -28.07 16.21
N SER A 381 18.27 -26.80 16.39
CA SER A 381 19.14 -26.02 15.50
C SER A 381 20.62 -26.35 15.65
N SER A 382 21.02 -27.19 16.62
CA SER A 382 22.41 -27.49 16.94
C SER A 382 22.95 -28.72 16.21
N PRO A 383 23.93 -28.56 15.29
CA PRO A 383 24.69 -29.67 14.74
C PRO A 383 25.48 -30.40 15.84
N VAL A 384 25.78 -31.68 15.61
CA VAL A 384 26.65 -32.48 16.47
C VAL A 384 28.10 -32.08 16.22
N ALA A 385 28.78 -31.57 17.25
CA ALA A 385 30.19 -31.23 17.17
C ALA A 385 31.04 -32.44 16.73
N ASP A 386 32.06 -32.18 15.90
CA ASP A 386 32.97 -33.17 15.34
C ASP A 386 32.33 -34.32 14.50
N SER A 387 31.04 -34.25 14.17
CA SER A 387 30.39 -35.24 13.31
C SER A 387 30.92 -35.16 11.86
N GLN A 388 31.56 -36.23 11.39
CA GLN A 388 32.02 -36.34 10.00
C GLN A 388 30.87 -36.51 9.00
N ALA A 389 29.67 -36.83 9.46
CA ALA A 389 28.48 -37.01 8.63
C ALA A 389 27.54 -35.79 8.65
N GLY A 390 27.90 -34.72 9.36
CA GLY A 390 27.06 -33.52 9.50
C GLY A 390 25.76 -33.81 10.27
N GLU A 391 25.84 -34.67 11.28
CA GLU A 391 24.67 -35.06 12.08
C GLU A 391 24.10 -33.87 12.87
N ILE A 392 22.79 -33.88 13.09
CA ILE A 392 22.03 -32.90 13.85
C ILE A 392 21.33 -33.60 15.01
N ASN A 393 21.23 -32.92 16.15
CA ASN A 393 20.45 -33.40 17.28
C ASN A 393 18.95 -33.20 17.03
N VAL A 394 18.20 -34.29 17.02
CA VAL A 394 16.72 -34.30 17.03
C VAL A 394 16.26 -34.84 18.38
N TRP A 395 15.37 -34.10 19.03
CA TRP A 395 14.77 -34.51 20.30
C TRP A 395 13.43 -35.17 20.06
N TYR A 396 13.05 -36.08 20.95
CA TYR A 396 11.80 -36.80 20.85
C TYR A 396 11.22 -37.13 22.23
N ILE A 397 9.89 -37.04 22.30
CA ILE A 397 9.11 -37.32 23.50
C ILE A 397 8.34 -38.62 23.28
N THR A 398 8.46 -39.52 24.25
CA THR A 398 7.75 -40.80 24.31
C THR A 398 6.87 -40.85 25.56
N ASN A 399 6.21 -41.98 25.81
CA ASN A 399 5.42 -42.16 27.04
C ASN A 399 6.21 -41.89 28.33
N TRP A 400 7.52 -42.15 28.33
CA TRP A 400 8.37 -42.06 29.53
C TRP A 400 9.46 -41.01 29.42
N ASN A 401 10.12 -40.87 28.27
CA ASN A 401 11.36 -40.11 28.17
C ASN A 401 11.22 -38.90 27.24
N LEU A 402 11.97 -37.84 27.56
CA LEU A 402 12.51 -36.90 26.59
C LEU A 402 13.92 -37.38 26.26
N SER A 403 14.24 -37.57 24.99
CA SER A 403 15.53 -38.14 24.55
C SER A 403 15.96 -37.52 23.24
N ASN A 404 17.24 -37.61 22.89
CA ASN A 404 17.74 -37.19 21.59
C ASN A 404 18.29 -38.37 20.76
N ILE A 405 18.24 -38.19 19.44
CA ILE A 405 18.98 -38.99 18.46
C ILE A 405 19.81 -38.06 17.57
N ARG A 406 20.75 -38.65 16.83
CA ARG A 406 21.56 -37.99 15.81
C ARG A 406 21.12 -38.47 14.42
N VAL A 407 20.88 -37.54 13.50
CA VAL A 407 20.37 -37.81 12.15
C VAL A 407 20.99 -36.88 11.11
N THR A 408 20.93 -37.24 9.83
CA THR A 408 21.24 -36.33 8.72
C THR A 408 20.12 -35.31 8.51
N GLY A 409 20.45 -34.17 7.88
CA GLY A 409 19.50 -33.07 7.63
C GLY A 409 18.32 -33.38 6.69
N THR A 410 18.31 -34.58 6.11
CA THR A 410 17.26 -35.12 5.22
C THR A 410 16.04 -35.68 5.95
N GLY A 411 16.02 -35.71 7.29
CA GLY A 411 14.83 -36.08 8.05
C GLY A 411 13.71 -35.03 7.94
N GLY A 412 12.48 -35.42 8.29
CA GLY A 412 11.35 -34.51 8.44
C GLY A 412 10.80 -34.58 9.85
N PHE A 413 10.98 -33.50 10.61
CA PHE A 413 10.55 -33.39 12.01
C PHE A 413 9.86 -32.05 12.24
N SER A 414 9.02 -31.96 13.27
CA SER A 414 8.34 -30.70 13.61
C SER A 414 9.32 -29.69 14.20
N VAL A 415 8.95 -28.42 14.14
CA VAL A 415 9.64 -27.32 14.81
C VAL A 415 8.67 -26.68 15.79
N ARG A 416 9.17 -26.33 16.97
CA ARG A 416 8.44 -25.62 18.01
C ARG A 416 9.38 -24.61 18.61
N CYS A 417 9.10 -23.33 18.41
CA CYS A 417 10.06 -22.29 18.71
C CYS A 417 10.18 -22.03 20.21
N VAL A 418 11.35 -21.52 20.60
CA VAL A 418 11.65 -21.07 21.95
C VAL A 418 12.24 -19.66 21.88
N ARG A 419 12.08 -18.89 22.95
CA ARG A 419 12.89 -17.70 23.25
C ARG A 419 13.25 -17.68 24.73
N ASP A 420 14.13 -16.77 25.11
CA ASP A 420 14.41 -16.53 26.53
C ASP A 420 13.21 -15.79 27.14
N ALA A 421 12.79 -16.17 28.35
CA ALA A 421 11.63 -15.55 29.00
C ALA A 421 11.88 -14.06 29.30
N ARG A 422 10.83 -13.23 29.13
CA ARG A 422 10.85 -11.76 29.31
C ARG A 422 10.94 -11.34 30.78
#